data_AF-A0A971Y158-F1
#
_entry.id   AF-A0A971Y158-F1
#
_cell.length_a   1.000
_cell.length_b   1.000
_cell.length_c   1.000
_cell.angle_alpha   90.00
_cell.angle_beta   90.00
_cell.angle_gamma   90.00
#
_symmetry.space_group_name_H-M   'P 1'
#
loop_
_entity.id
_entity.type
_entity.pdbx_description
1 polymer ?
#
loop_
_entity_poly.entity_id
_entity_poly.type
_entity_poly.pdbx_seq_one_letter_code
_entity_poly.pdbx_strand_id
1 'polypeptide(L)' 'KESVGVVTSDWAQQQIVLGKGARRWSSREFVQEVRKTYGKISRDARRTRLDRPTTELGNRLDLKAREILLKMAEGKDQS' A
#
# COMPACT_ATOMS: atom_id res chain seq x y z
N LYS A 1 8.69 -17.75 -23.46
CA LYS A 1 9.70 -18.34 -22.55
C LYS A 1 9.70 -17.51 -21.28
N GLU A 2 9.35 -18.07 -20.14
CA GLU A 2 9.32 -17.32 -18.87
C GLU A 2 10.74 -17.21 -18.30
N SER A 3 11.11 -16.03 -17.80
CA SER A 3 12.41 -15.81 -17.17
C SER A 3 12.32 -16.05 -15.66
N VAL A 4 13.07 -17.01 -15.14
CA VAL A 4 13.11 -17.31 -13.71
C VAL A 4 14.23 -16.50 -13.04
N GLY A 5 13.89 -15.81 -11.95
CA GLY A 5 14.83 -15.08 -11.10
C GLY A 5 14.90 -15.68 -9.70
N VAL A 6 16.10 -15.76 -9.13
CA VAL A 6 16.34 -16.29 -7.78
C VAL A 6 17.05 -15.23 -6.95
N VAL A 7 16.50 -14.95 -5.76
CA VAL A 7 17.08 -14.02 -4.79
C VAL A 7 17.94 -14.80 -3.81
N THR A 8 19.25 -14.56 -3.83
CA THR A 8 20.16 -15.17 -2.86
C THR A 8 21.43 -14.35 -2.66
N SER A 9 21.91 -14.36 -1.42
CA SER A 9 23.24 -13.87 -1.05
C SER A 9 24.21 -15.00 -0.75
N ASP A 10 23.76 -16.25 -0.72
CA ASP A 10 24.59 -17.42 -0.49
C ASP A 10 25.41 -17.77 -1.73
N TRP A 11 26.70 -18.06 -1.55
CA TRP A 11 27.63 -18.28 -2.67
C TRP A 11 27.39 -19.63 -3.37
N ALA A 12 27.08 -20.70 -2.63
CA ALA A 12 26.83 -22.01 -3.23
C ALA A 12 25.55 -21.99 -4.08
N GLN A 13 24.49 -21.35 -3.60
CA GLN A 13 23.26 -21.15 -4.36
C GLN A 13 23.46 -20.30 -5.62
N GLN A 14 24.35 -19.29 -5.58
CA GLN A 14 24.67 -18.49 -6.77
C GLN A 14 25.24 -19.32 -7.91
N GLN A 15 26.15 -20.26 -7.59
CA GLN A 15 26.75 -21.14 -8.60
C GLN A 15 25.68 -21.99 -9.30
N ILE A 16 24.71 -22.49 -8.53
CA ILE A 16 23.58 -23.27 -9.06
C ILE A 16 22.70 -22.42 -9.98
N VAL A 17 22.38 -21.18 -9.57
CA VAL A 17 21.50 -20.26 -10.32
C VAL A 17 22.13 -19.86 -11.66
N LEU A 18 23.42 -19.50 -11.65
CA LEU A 18 24.16 -19.15 -12.85
C LEU A 18 24.33 -20.34 -13.78
N GLY A 19 24.61 -21.54 -13.23
CA GLY A 19 24.76 -22.77 -14.00
C GLY A 19 23.49 -23.25 -14.70
N LYS A 20 22.31 -22.83 -14.23
CA LYS A 20 21.01 -23.19 -14.82
C LYS A 20 20.38 -22.08 -15.68
N GLY A 21 21.11 -20.99 -15.91
CA GLY A 21 20.65 -19.86 -16.74
C GLY A 21 19.56 -19.02 -16.08
N ALA A 22 19.37 -19.12 -14.76
CA ALA A 22 18.45 -18.28 -14.01
C ALA A 22 19.13 -16.95 -13.62
N ARG A 23 18.35 -15.88 -13.48
CA ARG A 23 18.89 -14.57 -13.09
C ARG A 23 19.05 -14.49 -11.57
N ARG A 24 20.25 -14.17 -11.10
CA ARG A 24 20.50 -13.92 -9.67
C ARG A 24 20.18 -12.47 -9.29
N TRP A 25 19.50 -12.30 -8.16
CA TRP A 25 19.27 -11.02 -7.49
C TRP A 25 19.88 -11.04 -6.09
N SER A 26 20.47 -9.93 -5.65
CA SER A 26 20.98 -9.80 -4.28
C SER A 26 19.84 -9.64 -3.29
N SER A 27 19.93 -10.28 -2.12
CA SER A 27 18.90 -10.16 -1.07
C SER A 27 18.71 -8.72 -0.61
N ARG A 28 19.79 -7.93 -0.54
CA ARG A 28 19.72 -6.52 -0.14
C ARG A 28 18.96 -5.68 -1.17
N GLU A 29 19.26 -5.86 -2.45
CA GLU A 29 18.58 -5.14 -3.54
C GLU A 29 17.10 -5.50 -3.57
N PHE A 30 16.78 -6.78 -3.39
CA PHE A 30 15.41 -7.26 -3.32
C PHE A 30 14.64 -6.60 -2.16
N VAL A 31 15.23 -6.52 -0.96
CA VAL A 31 14.58 -5.84 0.19
C VAL A 31 14.32 -4.37 -0.11
N GLN A 32 15.26 -3.67 -0.75
CA GLN A 32 15.05 -2.27 -1.14
C GLN A 32 13.93 -2.12 -2.16
N GLU A 33 13.86 -3.03 -3.14
CA GLU A 33 12.82 -3.00 -4.17
C GLU A 33 11.43 -3.33 -3.62
N VAL A 34 11.34 -4.28 -2.69
CA VAL A 34 10.11 -4.59 -1.96
C VAL A 34 9.63 -3.38 -1.17
N ARG A 35 10.51 -2.70 -0.44
CA ARG A 35 10.17 -1.49 0.32
C ARG A 35 9.69 -0.36 -0.59
N LYS A 36 10.35 -0.14 -1.74
CA LYS A 36 9.91 0.85 -2.74
C LYS A 36 8.54 0.50 -3.30
N THR A 37 8.33 -0.75 -3.68
CA THR A 37 7.07 -1.23 -4.26
C THR A 37 5.93 -1.13 -3.26
N TYR A 38 6.16 -1.55 -2.02
CA TYR A 38 5.20 -1.39 -0.92
C TYR A 38 4.86 0.09 -0.69
N GLY A 39 5.86 0.97 -0.71
CA GLY A 39 5.66 2.42 -0.61
C GLY A 39 4.80 2.99 -1.73
N LYS A 40 5.00 2.54 -2.98
CA LYS A 40 4.17 2.91 -4.13
C LYS A 40 2.73 2.43 -3.96
N ILE A 41 2.52 1.15 -3.65
CA ILE A 41 1.19 0.57 -3.42
C ILE A 41 0.47 1.32 -2.28
N SER A 42 1.15 1.59 -1.17
CA SER A 42 0.58 2.34 -0.04
C SER A 42 0.20 3.78 -0.42
N ARG A 43 0.98 4.43 -1.28
CA ARG A 43 0.69 5.77 -1.79
C ARG A 43 -0.50 5.75 -2.73
N ASP A 44 -0.53 4.80 -3.66
CA ASP A 44 -1.62 4.64 -4.62
C ASP A 44 -2.92 4.22 -3.93
N ALA A 45 -2.86 3.40 -2.89
CA ALA A 45 -4.00 3.06 -2.05
C ALA A 45 -4.51 4.27 -1.26
N ARG A 46 -3.62 5.09 -0.70
CA ARG A 46 -4.00 6.35 -0.02
C ARG A 46 -4.59 7.36 -0.99
N ARG A 47 -3.97 7.52 -2.16
CA ARG A 47 -4.50 8.35 -3.23
C ARG A 47 -5.85 7.83 -3.69
N THR A 48 -6.04 6.54 -3.90
CA THR A 48 -7.35 5.97 -4.24
C THR A 48 -8.39 6.16 -3.13
N ARG A 49 -7.99 6.23 -1.85
CA ARG A 49 -8.90 6.62 -0.75
C ARG A 49 -9.25 8.10 -0.73
N LEU A 50 -8.35 8.97 -1.20
CA LEU A 50 -8.57 10.43 -1.29
C LEU A 50 -9.29 10.83 -2.61
N ASP A 51 -8.94 10.17 -3.72
CA ASP A 51 -9.48 10.33 -5.08
C ASP A 51 -10.78 9.53 -5.28
N ARG A 52 -11.06 8.53 -4.44
CA ARG A 52 -12.46 8.12 -4.27
C ARG A 52 -13.09 9.28 -3.51
N PRO A 53 -13.96 10.08 -4.14
CA PRO A 53 -14.85 10.87 -3.33
C PRO A 53 -15.58 9.84 -2.48
N THR A 54 -15.35 9.83 -1.18
CA THR A 54 -16.43 9.56 -0.26
C THR A 54 -17.48 10.60 -0.63
N THR A 55 -18.37 10.24 -1.55
CA THR A 55 -19.32 11.11 -2.26
C THR A 55 -20.39 11.69 -1.32
N GLU A 56 -20.16 11.60 -0.02
CA GLU A 56 -21.00 12.07 1.05
C GLU A 56 -20.36 13.31 1.66
N LEU A 57 -21.09 14.42 1.67
CA LEU A 57 -20.67 15.68 2.31
C LEU A 57 -20.21 15.48 3.76
N GLY A 58 -20.76 14.48 4.47
CA GLY A 58 -20.41 14.17 5.86
C GLY A 58 -18.95 13.78 6.09
N ASN A 59 -18.26 13.25 5.08
CA ASN A 59 -16.85 12.87 5.17
C ASN A 59 -15.89 14.02 4.87
N ARG A 60 -16.41 15.17 4.40
CA ARG A 60 -15.67 16.41 4.17
C ARG A 60 -15.74 17.38 5.35
N LEU A 61 -16.59 17.09 6.33
CA LEU A 61 -16.71 17.87 7.55
C LEU A 61 -15.63 17.44 8.55
N ASP A 62 -15.05 18.43 9.24
CA ASP A 62 -14.16 18.17 10.36
C ASP A 62 -14.89 17.36 11.45
N LEU A 63 -14.16 16.49 12.16
CA LEU A 63 -14.75 15.55 13.13
C LEU A 63 -15.56 16.29 14.20
N LYS A 64 -15.09 17.45 14.65
CA LYS A 64 -15.80 18.30 15.62
C LYS A 64 -17.09 18.87 15.04
N ALA A 65 -17.06 19.34 13.80
CA ALA A 65 -18.23 19.89 13.13
C ALA A 65 -19.32 18.83 12.92
N ARG A 66 -18.91 17.59 12.60
CA ARG A 66 -19.83 16.45 12.48
C ARG A 66 -20.51 16.09 13.80
N GLU A 67 -19.77 16.09 14.90
CA GLU A 67 -20.31 15.77 16.22
C GLU A 67 -21.36 16.80 16.68
N ILE A 68 -21.11 18.08 16.43
CA ILE A 68 -22.06 19.17 16.73
C ILE A 68 -23.34 19.01 15.92
N LEU A 69 -23.23 18.70 14.61
CA LEU A 69 -24.38 18.47 13.74
C LEU A 69 -25.23 17.29 14.19
N LEU A 70 -24.61 16.19 14.62
CA LEU A 70 -25.32 15.02 15.14
C LEU A 70 -26.08 15.35 16.43
N LYS A 71 -25.44 16.06 17.36
CA LYS A 71 -26.09 16.53 18.60
C LYS A 71 -27.29 17.44 18.32
N MET A 72 -27.19 18.31 17.30
CA MET A 72 -28.29 19.18 16.88
C MET A 72 -29.43 18.42 16.20
N ALA A 73 -29.12 17.34 15.47
CA ALA A 73 -30.13 16.49 14.84
C ALA A 73 -30.91 15.68 15.88
N GLU A 74 -30.21 15.04 16.83
CA GLU A 74 -30.83 14.26 17.92
C GLU A 74 -31.70 15.14 18.84
N GLY A 75 -31.32 16.40 19.05
CA GLY A 75 -32.10 17.35 19.83
C GLY A 75 -33.37 17.87 19.15
N LYS A 76 -33.53 17.68 17.83
CA LYS A 76 -34.73 18.10 17.09
C LYS A 76 -35.85 17.05 17.04
N ASP A 77 -35.52 15.77 17.24
CA ASP A 77 -36.52 14.69 17.27
C ASP A 77 -37.24 14.57 18.63
N GLN A 78 -36.86 15.39 19.63
CA GLN A 78 -37.45 15.40 20.97
C GLN A 78 -38.31 16.64 21.27
N SER A 79 -38.78 17.37 20.25
CA SER A 79 -39.69 18.52 20.42
C SER A 79 -40.88 18.46 19.48
#